data_AF-A0A356F6C3-F1
#
_entry.id   AF-A0A356F6C3-F1
#
_cell.length_a   1.000
_cell.length_b   1.000
_cell.length_c   1.000
_cell.angle_alpha   90.00
_cell.angle_beta   90.00
_cell.angle_gamma   90.00
#
_symmetry.space_group_name_H-M   'P 1'
#
loop_
_entity.id
_entity.type
_entity.pdbx_description
1 polymer ?
#
loop_
_entity_poly.entity_id
_entity_poly.type
_entity_poly.pdbx_seq_one_letter_code
_entity_poly.pdbx_strand_id
1 'polypeptide(L)'
;MDIATPENVVEEANAAPAAASPQYKKEVGGVAVDRLRSLVERIERLEEEKRSIQSDIRDIFAEAKASGFDVKIMRAVIKLRKMNAADRDEQELVLETYKKALDL
;
A
#
# COMPACT_ATOMS: atom_id res chain seq x y z
N MET A 1 9.09 -63.05 27.77
CA MET A 1 8.22 -63.19 26.60
C MET A 1 8.05 -61.82 25.97
N ASP A 2 8.42 -61.51 24.75
CA ASP A 2 9.25 -62.18 23.76
C ASP A 2 9.86 -61.05 22.90
N ILE A 3 11.17 -61.15 22.75
CA ILE A 3 12.02 -60.69 21.65
C ILE A 3 11.31 -60.55 20.30
N ALA A 4 11.34 -59.34 19.71
CA ALA A 4 11.89 -59.03 18.38
C ALA A 4 11.51 -57.61 17.91
N THR A 5 12.51 -56.76 17.68
CA THR A 5 12.56 -55.81 16.55
C THR A 5 13.56 -56.40 15.52
N PRO A 6 13.76 -55.89 14.27
CA PRO A 6 13.18 -54.72 13.57
C PRO A 6 12.84 -55.03 12.06
N GLU A 7 12.69 -53.95 11.27
CA GLU A 7 12.76 -53.86 9.78
C GLU A 7 11.49 -54.17 8.97
N ASN A 8 10.84 -53.13 8.42
CA ASN A 8 11.29 -52.61 7.14
C ASN A 8 10.67 -51.23 6.83
N VAL A 9 11.53 -50.32 6.39
CA VAL A 9 11.19 -49.01 5.85
C VAL A 9 10.70 -49.21 4.43
N VAL A 10 9.48 -48.77 4.12
CA VAL A 10 9.18 -48.28 2.78
C VAL A 10 8.43 -46.97 2.90
N GLU A 11 9.22 -45.93 2.65
CA GLU A 11 8.84 -44.59 2.27
C GLU A 11 7.81 -44.62 1.13
N GLU A 12 6.68 -43.95 1.31
CA GLU A 12 6.04 -43.27 0.20
C GLU A 12 5.45 -41.96 0.71
N ALA A 13 6.18 -40.89 0.39
CA ALA A 13 5.81 -39.52 0.63
C ALA A 13 4.45 -39.24 -0.02
N ASN A 14 3.39 -39.14 0.78
CA ASN A 14 2.13 -38.60 0.29
C ASN A 14 2.23 -37.07 0.25
N ALA A 15 2.92 -36.59 -0.78
CA ALA A 15 2.97 -35.20 -1.16
C ALA A 15 1.52 -34.71 -1.37
N ALA A 16 1.12 -33.72 -0.58
CA ALA A 16 -0.15 -33.02 -0.77
C ALA A 16 -0.30 -32.60 -2.24
N PRO A 17 -1.50 -32.71 -2.83
CA PRO A 17 -1.68 -32.44 -4.25
C PRO A 17 -1.31 -31.00 -4.53
N ALA A 18 -0.31 -30.82 -5.41
CA ALA A 18 0.05 -29.53 -5.97
C ALA A 18 -1.23 -28.85 -6.45
N ALA A 19 -1.61 -27.76 -5.78
CA ALA A 19 -2.68 -26.90 -6.22
C ALA A 19 -2.37 -26.52 -7.67
N ALA A 20 -3.20 -27.00 -8.59
CA ALA A 20 -3.06 -26.77 -10.01
C ALA A 20 -2.86 -25.27 -10.24
N SER A 21 -1.67 -24.90 -10.73
CA SER A 21 -1.40 -23.56 -11.24
C SER A 21 -2.54 -23.22 -12.20
N PRO A 22 -3.31 -22.14 -11.98
CA PRO A 22 -4.37 -21.78 -12.89
C PRO A 22 -3.73 -21.57 -14.26
N GLN A 23 -4.02 -22.48 -15.19
CA GLN A 23 -3.56 -22.40 -16.55
C GLN A 23 -4.06 -21.08 -17.11
N TYR A 24 -3.18 -20.09 -17.21
CA TYR A 24 -3.46 -18.86 -17.94
C TYR A 24 -3.47 -19.22 -19.42
N LYS A 25 -4.58 -19.83 -19.86
CA LYS A 25 -4.73 -20.45 -21.16
C LYS A 25 -4.51 -19.37 -22.22
N LYS A 26 -3.39 -19.54 -22.92
CA LYS A 26 -2.77 -18.65 -23.88
C LYS A 26 -3.61 -18.56 -25.15
N GLU A 27 -4.45 -17.54 -25.23
CA GLU A 27 -4.86 -16.92 -26.50
C GLU A 27 -4.70 -15.40 -26.39
N VAL A 28 -3.47 -14.94 -26.11
CA VAL A 28 -3.15 -13.51 -26.26
C VAL A 28 -2.82 -13.30 -27.74
N GLY A 29 -3.87 -13.30 -28.57
CA GLY A 29 -3.77 -12.86 -29.98
C GLY A 29 -3.33 -11.40 -30.04
N GLY A 30 -2.77 -10.97 -31.18
CA GLY A 30 -2.11 -9.66 -31.34
C GLY A 30 -2.89 -8.46 -30.76
N VAL A 31 -4.22 -8.43 -30.96
CA VAL A 31 -5.10 -7.37 -30.43
C VAL A 31 -5.10 -7.29 -28.89
N ALA A 32 -5.02 -8.43 -28.19
CA ALA A 32 -4.94 -8.47 -26.74
C ALA A 32 -3.56 -8.01 -26.23
N VAL A 33 -2.48 -8.31 -26.97
CA VAL A 33 -1.12 -7.81 -26.68
C VAL A 33 -1.05 -6.30 -26.85
N ASP A 34 -1.59 -5.76 -27.96
CA ASP A 34 -1.55 -4.33 -28.25
C ASP A 34 -2.38 -3.52 -27.25
N ARG A 35 -3.54 -4.04 -26.83
CA ARG A 35 -4.34 -3.44 -25.75
C ARG A 35 -3.59 -3.43 -24.42
N LEU A 36 -2.91 -4.53 -24.07
CA LEU A 36 -2.10 -4.59 -22.86
C LEU A 36 -0.94 -3.58 -22.92
N ARG A 37 -0.23 -3.49 -24.04
CA ARG A 37 0.85 -2.51 -24.25
C ARG A 37 0.34 -1.08 -24.05
N SER A 38 -0.80 -0.73 -24.67
CA SER A 38 -1.40 0.59 -24.52
C SER A 38 -1.78 0.92 -23.07
N LEU A 39 -2.29 -0.06 -22.30
CA LEU A 39 -2.60 0.14 -20.88
C LEU A 39 -1.33 0.37 -20.05
N VAL A 40 -0.27 -0.41 -20.29
CA VAL A 40 1.02 -0.27 -19.59
C VAL A 40 1.63 1.10 -19.86
N GLU A 41 1.76 1.49 -21.13
CA GLU A 41 2.35 2.79 -21.52
C GLU A 41 1.61 3.97 -20.87
N ARG A 42 0.27 3.91 -20.82
CA ARG A 42 -0.54 4.94 -20.16
C ARG A 42 -0.28 5.01 -18.65
N ILE A 43 -0.12 3.87 -17.98
CA ILE A 43 0.19 3.81 -16.55
C ILE A 43 1.61 4.33 -16.29
N GLU A 44 2.59 3.96 -17.10
CA GLU A 44 3.98 4.41 -16.94
C GLU A 44 4.10 5.92 -17.06
N ARG A 45 3.40 6.53 -18.03
CA ARG A 45 3.31 7.98 -18.14
C ARG A 45 2.69 8.63 -16.90
N LEU A 46 1.58 8.08 -16.39
CA LEU A 46 0.94 8.60 -15.18
C LEU A 46 1.82 8.45 -13.93
N GLU A 47 2.59 7.37 -13.82
CA GLU A 47 3.56 7.19 -12.73
C GLU A 47 4.72 8.18 -12.83
N GLU A 48 5.17 8.54 -14.05
CA GLU A 48 6.16 9.60 -14.24
C GLU A 48 5.62 10.98 -13.86
N GLU A 49 4.41 11.33 -14.30
CA GLU A 49 3.73 12.58 -13.91
C GLU A 49 3.58 12.66 -12.38
N LYS A 50 3.15 11.56 -11.75
CA LYS A 50 3.06 11.46 -10.29
C LYS A 50 4.41 11.64 -9.60
N ARG A 51 5.50 11.11 -10.15
CA ARG A 51 6.87 11.32 -9.62
C ARG A 51 7.28 12.79 -9.72
N SER A 52 7.02 13.44 -10.84
CA SER A 52 7.29 14.87 -11.03
C SER A 52 6.52 15.70 -10.00
N ILE A 53 5.21 15.50 -9.89
CA ILE A 53 4.36 16.20 -8.92
C ILE A 53 4.84 15.97 -7.48
N GLN A 54 5.23 14.75 -7.14
CA GLN A 54 5.79 14.45 -5.82
C GLN A 54 7.13 15.16 -5.57
N SER A 55 7.93 15.41 -6.61
CA SER A 55 9.15 16.20 -6.51
C SER A 55 8.82 17.66 -6.25
N ASP A 56 7.91 18.24 -7.03
CA ASP A 56 7.49 19.63 -6.87
C ASP A 56 6.94 19.90 -5.46
N ILE A 57 6.12 18.97 -4.93
CA ILE A 57 5.62 19.03 -3.55
C ILE A 57 6.78 18.99 -2.53
N ARG A 58 7.82 18.18 -2.77
CA ARG A 58 8.99 18.11 -1.88
C ARG A 58 9.77 19.41 -1.90
N ASP A 59 9.94 20.03 -3.06
CA ASP A 59 10.66 21.29 -3.22
C ASP A 59 9.94 22.44 -2.51
N ILE A 60 8.60 22.51 -2.61
CA ILE A 60 7.79 23.48 -1.84
C ILE A 60 7.95 23.30 -0.32
N PHE A 61 7.97 22.06 0.17
CA PHE A 61 8.23 21.81 1.59
C PHE A 61 9.66 22.18 2.00
N ALA A 62 10.63 22.01 1.11
CA ALA A 62 12.02 22.41 1.36
C ALA A 62 12.15 23.95 1.41
N GLU A 63 11.50 24.65 0.49
CA GLU A 63 11.41 26.12 0.49
C GLU A 63 10.75 26.61 1.79
N ALA A 64 9.59 26.07 2.16
CA ALA A 64 8.90 26.44 3.38
C ALA A 64 9.78 26.24 4.63
N LYS A 65 10.55 25.13 4.67
CA LYS A 65 11.52 24.88 5.74
C LYS A 65 12.63 25.94 5.77
N ALA A 66 13.17 26.32 4.61
CA ALA A 66 14.19 27.36 4.51
C ALA A 66 13.64 28.75 4.93
N SER A 67 12.36 29.01 4.69
CA SER A 67 11.65 30.21 5.16
C SER A 67 11.29 30.17 6.65
N GLY A 68 11.55 29.07 7.36
CA GLY A 68 11.31 28.94 8.81
C GLY A 68 9.95 28.35 9.21
N PHE A 69 9.17 27.80 8.28
CA PHE A 69 7.91 27.14 8.60
C PHE A 69 8.12 25.69 9.09
N ASP A 70 7.28 25.25 10.03
CA ASP A 70 7.24 23.84 10.44
C ASP A 70 6.47 22.97 9.42
N VAL A 71 7.23 22.21 8.65
CA VAL A 71 6.72 21.28 7.63
C VAL A 71 5.76 20.22 8.21
N LYS A 72 5.94 19.77 9.46
CA LYS A 72 5.05 18.79 10.10
C LYS A 72 3.67 19.41 10.35
N ILE A 73 3.64 20.64 10.87
CA ILE A 73 2.39 21.38 11.08
C ILE A 73 1.72 21.70 9.76
N MET A 74 2.46 22.10 8.73
CA MET A 74 1.89 22.30 7.38
C MET A 74 1.21 21.04 6.83
N ARG A 75 1.82 19.85 7.00
CA ARG A 75 1.21 18.58 6.60
C ARG A 75 -0.08 18.30 7.37
N ALA A 76 -0.10 18.59 8.67
CA ALA A 76 -1.32 18.48 9.49
C ALA A 76 -2.42 19.43 8.98
N VAL A 77 -2.08 20.69 8.68
CA VAL A 77 -3.02 21.66 8.11
C VAL A 77 -3.56 21.20 6.76
N ILE A 78 -2.70 20.69 5.85
CA ILE A 78 -3.15 20.16 4.56
C ILE A 78 -4.12 18.98 4.75
N LYS A 79 -3.87 18.10 5.73
CA LYS A 79 -4.78 16.99 6.06
C LYS A 79 -6.13 17.51 6.56
N LEU A 80 -6.13 18.47 7.49
CA LEU A 80 -7.36 19.10 8.00
C LEU A 80 -8.14 19.82 6.89
N ARG A 81 -7.46 20.47 5.95
CA ARG A 81 -8.09 21.16 4.81
C ARG A 81 -8.73 20.22 3.79
N LYS A 82 -8.36 18.93 3.78
CA LYS A 82 -8.98 17.91 2.93
C LYS A 82 -10.23 17.28 3.56
N MET A 83 -10.41 17.44 4.87
CA MET A 83 -11.60 16.97 5.59
C MET A 83 -12.78 17.90 5.34
N ASN A 84 -13.99 17.37 5.40
CA ASN A 84 -15.18 18.20 5.40
C ASN A 84 -15.29 18.96 6.75
N ALA A 85 -16.12 20.01 6.79
CA ALA A 85 -16.25 20.83 7.99
C ALA A 85 -16.80 20.06 9.20
N ALA A 86 -17.80 19.19 8.99
CA ALA A 86 -18.43 18.43 10.07
C ALA A 86 -17.44 17.44 10.73
N ASP A 87 -16.68 16.69 9.93
CA ASP A 87 -15.67 15.74 10.42
C ASP A 87 -14.58 16.45 11.23
N ARG A 88 -14.19 17.66 10.80
CA ARG A 88 -13.18 18.46 11.52
C ARG A 88 -13.75 18.94 12.86
N ASP A 89 -14.97 19.43 12.88
CA ASP A 89 -15.59 19.98 14.09
C ASP A 89 -15.85 18.85 15.10
N GLU A 90 -16.26 17.66 14.64
CA GLU A 90 -16.37 16.45 15.47
C GLU A 90 -15.01 16.03 16.05
N GLN A 91 -13.95 15.99 15.21
CA GLN A 91 -12.60 15.66 15.69
C GLN A 91 -12.10 16.67 16.73
N GLU A 92 -12.34 17.96 16.55
CA GLU A 92 -11.94 18.99 17.52
C GLU A 92 -12.69 18.83 18.84
N LEU A 93 -13.99 18.52 18.81
CA LEU A 93 -14.78 18.26 20.01
C LEU A 93 -14.25 17.06 20.81
N VAL A 94 -13.92 15.96 20.11
CA VAL A 94 -13.34 14.76 20.73
C VAL A 94 -11.96 15.07 21.29
N LEU A 95 -11.13 15.80 20.55
CA LEU A 95 -9.80 16.22 20.98
C LEU A 95 -9.86 17.08 22.24
N GLU A 96 -10.75 18.07 22.27
CA GLU A 96 -10.98 18.94 23.42
C GLU A 96 -11.43 18.14 24.65
N THR A 97 -12.32 17.18 24.46
CA THR A 97 -12.78 16.28 25.52
C THR A 97 -11.61 15.50 26.13
N TYR A 98 -10.73 14.95 25.29
CA TYR A 98 -9.56 14.21 25.76
C TYR A 98 -8.51 15.10 26.42
N LYS A 99 -8.28 16.32 25.90
CA LYS A 99 -7.38 17.30 26.55
C LYS A 99 -7.86 17.64 27.95
N LYS A 100 -9.15 17.96 28.11
CA LYS A 100 -9.78 18.22 29.41
C LYS A 100 -9.63 17.03 30.37
N ALA A 101 -9.80 15.81 29.89
CA ALA A 101 -9.66 14.60 30.71
C ALA A 101 -8.21 14.33 31.16
N LEU A 102 -7.22 14.89 30.45
CA LEU A 102 -5.79 14.72 30.72
C LEU A 102 -5.14 15.97 31.34
N ASP A 103 -5.94 16.98 31.71
CA ASP A 103 -5.48 18.29 32.20
C ASP A 103 -4.45 18.98 31.27
N LEU A 104 -4.67 18.89 29.94
CA LEU A 104 -3.86 19.52 28.88
C LEU A 104 -4.49 20.81 28.33
#